data_AF-A0A7C5LTA3-F1
#
_entry.id   AF-A0A7C5LTA3-F1
#
_cell.length_a   1.000
_cell.length_b   1.000
_cell.length_c   1.000
_cell.angle_alpha   90.00
_cell.angle_beta   90.00
_cell.angle_gamma   90.00
#
_symmetry.space_group_name_H-M   'P 1'
#
loop_
_entity.id
_entity.type
_entity.pdbx_description
1 polymer ?
#
loop_
_entity_poly.entity_id
_entity_poly.type
_entity_poly.pdbx_seq_one_letter_code
_entity_poly.pdbx_strand_id
1 'polypeptide(L)'
;MTITTAQPVLILGMHRSGTSCLAGCLQEAGLYLGAVNTKAGFNTKGNREYRAVMELHEHLLNQNNASWDHPPATPVNWQDNELSALIKIAVEFPTHQIWGAKDPRTLFTYL
;
A
#
# COMPACT_ATOMS: atom_id res chain seq x y z
N MET A 1 4.65 -28.12 12.00
CA MET A 1 4.92 -26.67 12.00
C MET A 1 3.71 -26.03 11.35
N THR A 2 2.79 -25.50 12.14
CA THR A 2 1.54 -24.90 11.65
C THR A 2 1.91 -23.58 10.99
N ILE A 3 1.75 -23.47 9.67
CA ILE A 3 1.86 -22.18 8.99
C ILE A 3 0.64 -21.38 9.42
N THR A 4 0.77 -20.53 10.44
CA THR A 4 -0.17 -19.45 10.66
C THR A 4 -0.08 -18.55 9.43
N THR A 5 -1.09 -18.58 8.57
CA THR A 5 -1.22 -17.60 7.50
C THR A 5 -1.32 -16.23 8.16
N ALA A 6 -0.26 -15.42 8.07
CA ALA A 6 -0.32 -14.05 8.52
C ALA A 6 -1.50 -13.37 7.82
N GLN A 7 -2.52 -12.95 8.57
CA GLN A 7 -3.65 -12.23 8.01
C GLN A 7 -3.22 -10.77 7.82
N PRO A 8 -3.12 -10.28 6.57
CA PRO A 8 -2.74 -8.89 6.34
C PRO A 8 -3.82 -7.93 6.77
N VAL A 9 -3.41 -6.76 7.27
CA VAL A 9 -4.29 -5.61 7.51
C VAL A 9 -4.08 -4.60 6.38
N LEU A 10 -5.08 -4.44 5.52
CA LEU A 10 -5.08 -3.40 4.49
C LEU A 10 -5.80 -2.16 5.01
N ILE A 11 -5.09 -1.04 5.06
CA ILE A 11 -5.63 0.24 5.53
C ILE A 11 -6.03 1.06 4.32
N LEU A 12 -7.32 1.09 4.03
CA LEU A 12 -7.89 1.77 2.87
C LEU A 12 -8.48 3.13 3.25
N GLY A 13 -8.31 4.11 2.37
CA GLY A 13 -8.85 5.46 2.52
C GLY A 13 -8.04 6.48 1.75
N MET A 14 -8.73 7.50 1.23
CA MET A 14 -8.12 8.53 0.38
C MET A 14 -7.09 9.38 1.14
N HIS A 15 -6.25 10.11 0.40
CA HIS A 15 -5.38 11.14 0.95
C HIS A 15 -6.19 12.08 1.87
N ARG A 16 -5.60 12.49 2.99
CA ARG A 16 -6.21 13.38 4.01
C ARG A 16 -7.40 12.80 4.82
N SER A 17 -7.74 11.52 4.67
CA SER A 17 -8.80 10.86 5.46
C SER A 17 -8.37 10.38 6.87
N GLY A 18 -7.11 10.60 7.26
CA GLY A 18 -6.57 10.12 8.54
C GLY A 18 -5.94 8.73 8.50
N THR A 19 -5.86 8.07 7.33
CA THR A 19 -5.24 6.73 7.20
C THR A 19 -3.79 6.67 7.67
N SER A 20 -2.99 7.74 7.50
CA SER A 20 -1.62 7.79 8.04
C SER A 20 -1.58 7.81 9.58
N CYS A 21 -2.57 8.44 10.22
CA CYS A 21 -2.72 8.43 11.68
C CYS A 21 -3.06 7.01 12.14
N LEU A 22 -4.07 6.39 11.53
CA LEU A 22 -4.47 5.02 11.83
C LEU A 22 -3.32 4.02 11.61
N ALA A 23 -2.59 4.12 10.49
CA ALA A 23 -1.42 3.30 10.21
C ALA A 23 -0.33 3.48 11.26
N GLY A 24 -0.07 4.71 11.71
CA GLY A 24 0.84 4.98 12.82
C GLY A 24 0.41 4.33 14.12
N CYS A 25 -0.85 4.47 14.53
CA CYS A 25 -1.39 3.85 15.74
C CYS A 25 -1.30 2.32 15.70
N LEU A 26 -1.63 1.71 14.56
CA LEU A 26 -1.54 0.25 14.41
C LEU A 26 -0.08 -0.22 14.42
N GLN A 27 0.83 0.56 13.82
CA GLN A 27 2.27 0.26 13.87
C GLN A 27 2.80 0.32 15.31
N GLU A 28 2.41 1.33 16.10
CA GLU A 28 2.73 1.42 17.52
C GLU A 28 2.13 0.26 18.34
N ALA A 29 0.98 -0.27 17.91
CA ALA A 29 0.33 -1.45 18.50
C ALA A 29 0.93 -2.79 18.03
N GLY A 30 1.98 -2.80 17.19
CA GLY A 30 2.71 -4.00 16.78
C GLY A 30 2.46 -4.50 15.36
N LEU A 31 1.68 -3.78 14.54
CA LEU A 31 1.50 -4.08 13.12
C LEU A 31 2.79 -3.83 12.33
N TYR A 32 3.31 -4.84 11.64
CA TYR A 32 4.47 -4.67 10.78
C TYR A 32 4.10 -4.02 9.45
N LEU A 33 4.58 -2.79 9.21
CA LEU A 33 4.36 -2.08 7.94
C LEU A 33 5.55 -2.13 6.97
N GLY A 34 6.69 -2.69 7.40
CA GLY A 34 7.95 -2.62 6.67
C GLY A 34 8.59 -1.23 6.70
N ALA A 35 9.49 -0.97 5.73
CA ALA A 35 10.23 0.28 5.59
C ALA A 35 9.38 1.40 4.97
N VAL A 36 8.33 1.82 5.68
CA VAL A 36 7.43 2.88 5.22
C VAL A 36 8.05 4.26 5.27
N ASN A 37 7.52 5.19 4.46
CA ASN A 37 7.90 6.59 4.54
C ASN A 37 7.53 7.22 5.90
N THR A 38 8.55 7.63 6.66
CA THR A 38 8.40 8.30 7.97
C THR A 38 8.68 9.80 7.91
N LYS A 39 9.01 10.32 6.71
CA LYS A 39 9.14 11.75 6.40
C LYS A 39 8.62 12.01 4.99
N ALA A 40 7.82 13.06 4.81
CA ALA A 40 7.38 13.57 3.52
C ALA A 40 7.33 15.11 3.58
N GLY A 41 7.47 15.80 2.45
CA GLY A 41 7.68 17.27 2.41
C GLY A 41 6.66 18.07 3.24
N PHE A 42 5.37 17.78 3.10
CA PHE A 42 4.30 18.42 3.87
C PHE A 42 3.82 17.60 5.08
N ASN A 43 4.46 16.47 5.38
CA ASN A 43 4.07 15.58 6.47
C ASN A 43 5.32 15.09 7.21
N THR A 44 5.63 15.77 8.31
CA THR A 44 6.81 15.54 9.16
C THR A 44 6.87 14.12 9.73
N LYS A 45 5.73 13.41 9.81
CA LYS A 45 5.63 12.02 10.30
C LYS A 45 5.55 10.97 9.18
N GLY A 46 5.60 11.41 7.92
CA GLY A 46 5.46 10.56 6.73
C GLY A 46 4.06 9.98 6.56
N ASN A 47 3.81 9.39 5.40
CA ASN A 47 2.46 8.93 5.01
C ASN A 47 2.18 7.47 5.38
N ARG A 48 3.19 6.75 5.89
CA ARG A 48 3.17 5.32 6.22
C ARG A 48 2.87 4.40 5.01
N GLU A 49 3.32 4.80 3.83
CA GLU A 49 3.25 4.04 2.58
C GLU A 49 4.52 3.23 2.37
N TYR A 50 4.37 1.97 1.97
CA TYR A 50 5.50 1.12 1.56
C TYR A 50 5.92 1.50 0.15
N ARG A 51 7.18 1.92 -0.02
CA ARG A 51 7.62 2.61 -1.24
C ARG A 51 7.43 1.77 -2.51
N ALA A 52 7.70 0.48 -2.46
CA ALA A 52 7.53 -0.38 -3.63
C ALA A 52 6.06 -0.51 -4.08
N VAL A 53 5.10 -0.54 -3.12
CA VAL A 53 3.67 -0.55 -3.43
C VAL A 53 3.25 0.78 -4.05
N MET A 54 3.68 1.90 -3.45
CA MET A 54 3.40 3.24 -3.95
C MET A 54 3.92 3.42 -5.39
N GLU A 55 5.18 3.04 -5.65
CA GLU A 55 5.79 3.14 -6.98
C GLU A 55 5.09 2.25 -8.02
N LEU A 56 4.68 1.03 -7.64
CA LEU A 56 3.90 0.15 -8.50
C LEU A 56 2.52 0.75 -8.83
N HIS A 57 1.80 1.29 -7.84
CA HIS A 57 0.50 1.91 -8.08
C HIS A 57 0.60 3.17 -8.93
N GLU A 58 1.63 4.01 -8.71
CA GLU A 58 1.91 5.15 -9.59
C GLU A 58 2.16 4.70 -11.03
N HIS A 59 2.96 3.65 -11.24
CA HIS A 59 3.21 3.10 -12.57
C HIS A 59 1.91 2.63 -13.24
N LEU A 60 1.12 1.82 -12.53
CA LEU A 60 -0.14 1.27 -13.02
C LEU A 60 -1.16 2.37 -13.38
N LEU A 61 -1.32 3.37 -12.52
CA LEU A 61 -2.21 4.50 -12.79
C LEU A 61 -1.75 5.27 -14.04
N ASN A 62 -0.45 5.56 -14.15
CA ASN A 62 0.10 6.26 -15.32
C ASN A 62 -0.13 5.47 -16.63
N GLN A 63 0.05 4.14 -16.62
CA GLN A 63 -0.27 3.28 -17.78
C GLN A 63 -1.75 3.36 -18.18
N ASN A 64 -2.63 3.62 -17.21
CA ASN A 64 -4.06 3.78 -17.40
C ASN A 64 -4.49 5.24 -17.64
N ASN A 65 -3.54 6.13 -17.98
CA ASN A 65 -3.78 7.58 -18.15
C ASN A 65 -4.45 8.25 -16.94
N ALA A 66 -4.11 7.77 -15.75
CA ALA A 66 -4.67 8.21 -14.47
C ALA A 66 -3.55 8.57 -13.49
N SER A 67 -3.93 9.24 -12.40
CA SER A 67 -3.08 9.52 -11.25
C SER A 67 -3.93 9.54 -9.99
N TRP A 68 -3.31 9.72 -8.83
CA TRP A 68 -4.07 9.76 -7.57
C TRP A 68 -5.00 10.98 -7.47
N ASP A 69 -4.67 12.08 -8.14
CA ASP A 69 -5.43 13.34 -8.23
C ASP A 69 -6.21 13.49 -9.54
N HIS A 70 -5.98 12.60 -10.51
CA HIS A 70 -6.82 12.38 -11.68
C HIS A 70 -7.27 10.91 -11.72
N PRO A 71 -8.26 10.51 -10.90
CA PRO A 71 -8.67 9.11 -10.78
C PRO A 71 -9.11 8.50 -12.12
N PRO A 72 -8.91 7.19 -12.32
CA PRO A 72 -9.29 6.53 -13.57
C PRO A 72 -10.81 6.52 -13.73
N ALA A 73 -11.31 6.74 -14.96
CA ALA A 73 -12.74 6.72 -15.27
C ALA A 73 -13.33 5.31 -15.38
N THR A 74 -12.47 4.32 -15.59
CA THR A 74 -12.79 2.89 -15.67
C THR A 74 -11.87 2.11 -14.75
N PRO A 75 -12.21 0.87 -14.36
CA PRO A 75 -11.26 0.00 -13.64
C PRO A 75 -9.91 -0.04 -14.36
N VAL A 76 -8.83 0.01 -13.60
CA VAL A 76 -7.47 -0.04 -14.16
C VAL A 76 -7.21 -1.40 -14.78
N ASN A 77 -6.56 -1.41 -15.93
CA ASN A 77 -6.11 -2.62 -16.57
C ASN A 77 -4.73 -3.01 -16.04
N TRP A 78 -4.66 -4.16 -15.38
CA TRP A 78 -3.41 -4.75 -14.90
C TRP A 78 -2.78 -5.62 -15.99
N GLN A 79 -1.47 -5.54 -16.13
CA GLN A 79 -0.64 -6.43 -16.95
C GLN A 79 0.00 -7.54 -16.09
N ASP A 80 0.33 -8.66 -16.70
CA ASP A 80 0.92 -9.82 -16.02
C ASP A 80 2.22 -9.48 -15.25
N ASN A 81 3.03 -8.56 -15.80
CA ASN A 81 4.26 -8.11 -15.15
C ASN A 81 4.00 -7.28 -13.87
N GLU A 82 2.92 -6.50 -13.85
CA GLU A 82 2.52 -5.67 -12.69
C GLU A 82 1.95 -6.55 -11.58
N LEU A 83 1.11 -7.52 -11.94
CA LEU A 83 0.61 -8.52 -11.00
C LEU A 83 1.77 -9.35 -10.40
N SER A 84 2.72 -9.76 -11.25
CA SER A 84 3.92 -10.46 -10.80
C SER A 84 4.78 -9.60 -9.87
N ALA A 85 4.87 -8.29 -10.11
CA ALA A 85 5.55 -7.36 -9.23
C ALA A 85 4.85 -7.21 -7.87
N LEU A 86 3.51 -7.10 -7.87
CA LEU A 86 2.72 -7.05 -6.64
C LEU A 86 2.91 -8.31 -5.78
N ILE A 87 2.89 -9.50 -6.41
CA ILE A 87 3.13 -10.77 -5.73
C ILE A 87 4.52 -10.81 -5.12
N LYS A 88 5.55 -10.38 -5.87
CA LYS A 88 6.93 -10.29 -5.36
C LYS A 88 7.04 -9.39 -4.12
N ILE A 89 6.38 -8.23 -4.15
CA ILE A 89 6.33 -7.34 -2.98
C ILE A 89 5.62 -8.02 -1.80
N ALA A 90 4.48 -8.69 -2.05
CA ALA A 90 3.71 -9.34 -1.00
C ALA A 90 4.48 -10.46 -0.28
N VAL A 91 5.32 -11.22 -1.00
CA VAL A 91 6.12 -12.30 -0.39
C VAL A 91 7.33 -11.81 0.40
N GLU A 92 7.71 -10.53 0.29
CA GLU A 92 8.74 -9.91 1.16
C GLU A 92 8.24 -9.70 2.60
N PHE A 93 6.91 -9.68 2.82
CA PHE A 93 6.35 -9.47 4.14
C PHE A 93 6.50 -10.73 5.02
N PRO A 94 6.76 -10.55 6.32
CA PRO A 94 7.00 -11.66 7.24
C PRO A 94 5.73 -12.52 7.42
N THR A 95 5.91 -13.84 7.41
CA THR A 95 4.83 -14.80 7.68
C THR A 95 4.61 -15.08 9.17
N HIS A 96 5.52 -14.63 10.04
CA HIS A 96 5.53 -14.89 11.49
C HIS A 96 5.03 -13.69 12.32
N GLN A 97 4.58 -12.62 11.68
CA GLN A 97 4.03 -11.43 12.32
C GLN A 97 2.82 -10.94 11.53
N ILE A 98 1.85 -10.31 12.20
CA ILE A 98 0.77 -9.60 11.53
C ILE A 98 1.39 -8.39 10.81
N TRP A 99 1.22 -8.35 9.50
CA TRP A 99 1.68 -7.26 8.67
C TRP A 99 0.53 -6.47 8.08
N GLY A 100 0.79 -5.26 7.62
CA GLY A 100 -0.19 -4.45 6.94
C GLY A 100 0.43 -3.51 5.91
N ALA A 101 -0.43 -2.99 5.06
CA ALA A 101 -0.06 -2.03 4.04
C ALA A 101 -1.11 -0.91 3.97
N LYS A 102 -0.61 0.31 3.75
CA LYS A 102 -1.41 1.49 3.47
C LYS A 102 -0.91 2.07 2.17
N ASP A 103 -1.81 2.28 1.22
CA ASP A 103 -1.60 3.15 0.07
C ASP A 103 -2.98 3.64 -0.40
N PRO A 104 -3.22 4.97 -0.52
CA PRO A 104 -4.52 5.49 -0.94
C PRO A 104 -4.91 5.08 -2.37
N ARG A 105 -3.94 4.81 -3.25
CA ARG A 105 -4.17 4.44 -4.65
C ARG A 105 -4.75 3.03 -4.76
N THR A 106 -4.65 2.20 -3.71
CA THR A 106 -5.32 0.90 -3.63
C THR A 106 -6.83 1.01 -3.90
N LEU A 107 -7.46 2.15 -3.59
CA LEU A 107 -8.88 2.39 -3.88
C LEU A 107 -9.19 2.50 -5.40
N PHE A 108 -8.17 2.73 -6.22
CA PHE A 108 -8.27 2.82 -7.68
C PHE A 108 -7.63 1.61 -8.39
N THR A 109 -6.80 0.84 -7.68
CA THR A 109 -6.02 -0.28 -8.24
C THR A 109 -6.52 -1.66 -7.79
N TYR A 110 -7.76 -1.76 -7.31
CA TYR A 110 -8.34 -3.06 -7.00
C TYR A 110 -8.50 -3.92 -8.27
N LEU A 111 -8.33 -5.24 -8.12
CA LEU A 111 -8.57 -6.25 -9.15
C LEU A 111 -10.06 -6.57 -9.26
#